data_AF-A0A4R3M286-F1
#
_entry.id   AF-A0A4R3M286-F1
#
_cell.length_a   1.000
_cell.length_b   1.000
_cell.length_c   1.000
_cell.angle_alpha   90.00
_cell.angle_beta   90.00
_cell.angle_gamma   90.00
#
_symmetry.space_group_name_H-M   'P 1'
#
loop_
_entity.id
_entity.type
_entity.pdbx_description
1 polymer ?
#
loop_
_entity_poly.entity_id
_entity_poly.type
_entity_poly.pdbx_seq_one_letter_code
_entity_poly.pdbx_strand_id
1 'polypeptide(L)'
;MCATVLAANILVQYPFAPFGLADYLTWGAFTYPFTFLVNDLTNRRLGPARTRRVVYAGFALAVVLSAIFASPRIALASGSAFLAAQLLDVAVFSRLRQRAWWMPPLASGFVSSALDTVLFFSLAFAGTGLPWRSWALCDYAVKVLMVGVFLGPYRFLIARMPVWQPAARA
;
A
#
# COMPACT_ATOMS: atom_id res chain seq x y z
N MET A 1 -9.51 -1.43 -5.01
CA MET A 1 -8.88 -0.40 -4.15
C MET A 1 -9.79 -0.04 -2.99
N CYS A 2 -11.02 0.41 -3.22
CA CYS A 2 -11.93 0.77 -2.12
C CYS A 2 -12.14 -0.37 -1.10
N ALA A 3 -12.43 -1.59 -1.57
CA ALA A 3 -12.60 -2.75 -0.68
C ALA A 3 -11.34 -3.08 0.15
N THR A 4 -10.15 -3.00 -0.45
CA THR A 4 -8.88 -3.25 0.26
C THR A 4 -8.59 -2.16 1.29
N VAL A 5 -8.89 -0.89 0.97
CA VAL A 5 -8.77 0.24 1.91
C VAL A 5 -9.74 0.09 3.07
N LEU A 6 -11.01 -0.25 2.80
CA LEU A 6 -12.02 -0.48 3.82
C LEU A 6 -11.61 -1.61 4.76
N ALA A 7 -11.21 -2.76 4.20
CA ALA A 7 -10.77 -3.90 4.99
C ALA A 7 -9.58 -3.55 5.88
N ALA A 8 -8.57 -2.84 5.36
CA ALA A 8 -7.42 -2.41 6.15
C ALA A 8 -7.81 -1.46 7.30
N ASN A 9 -8.73 -0.50 7.06
CA ASN A 9 -9.20 0.42 8.09
C ASN A 9 -10.06 -0.24 9.19
N ILE A 10 -10.74 -1.34 8.87
CA ILE A 10 -11.45 -2.14 9.88
C ILE A 10 -10.44 -3.00 10.64
N LEU A 11 -9.58 -3.72 9.92
CA LEU A 11 -8.67 -4.72 10.50
C LEU A 11 -7.51 -4.12 11.30
N VAL A 12 -7.16 -2.85 11.07
CA VAL A 12 -6.18 -2.13 11.91
C VAL A 12 -6.63 -2.00 13.36
N GLN A 13 -7.94 -2.10 13.64
CA GLN A 13 -8.48 -2.00 15.00
C GLN A 13 -8.27 -3.29 15.81
N TYR A 14 -7.86 -4.39 15.16
CA TYR A 14 -7.71 -5.69 15.79
C TYR A 14 -6.21 -6.04 15.93
N PRO A 15 -5.68 -6.14 17.16
CA PRO A 15 -4.31 -6.57 17.41
C PRO A 15 -4.01 -7.97 16.86
N PHE A 16 -2.80 -8.17 16.37
CA PHE A 16 -2.35 -9.47 15.89
C PHE A 16 -1.78 -10.29 17.06
N ALA A 17 -2.66 -11.02 17.74
CA ALA A 17 -2.30 -11.86 18.91
C ALA A 17 -1.30 -13.02 18.65
N PRO A 18 -1.22 -13.65 17.46
CA PRO A 18 -0.30 -14.77 17.26
C PRO A 18 1.16 -14.39 17.54
N PHE A 19 1.91 -15.34 18.11
CA PHE A 19 3.35 -15.20 18.44
C PHE A 19 3.68 -14.05 19.42
N GLY A 20 2.70 -13.53 20.17
CA GLY A 20 2.92 -12.45 21.13
C GLY A 20 3.16 -11.08 20.48
N LEU A 21 2.73 -10.91 19.22
CA LEU A 21 2.95 -9.67 18.45
C LEU A 21 1.83 -8.63 18.58
N ALA A 22 0.92 -8.81 19.55
CA ALA A 22 -0.25 -7.95 19.73
C ALA A 22 0.11 -6.47 19.97
N ASP A 23 1.23 -6.22 20.63
CA ASP A 23 1.70 -4.86 20.96
C ASP A 23 2.49 -4.18 19.83
N TYR A 24 2.76 -4.93 18.73
CA TYR A 24 3.60 -4.47 17.62
C TYR A 24 2.84 -4.40 16.30
N LEU A 25 1.86 -5.28 16.09
CA LEU A 25 1.17 -5.45 14.82
C LEU A 25 -0.34 -5.58 15.00
N THR A 26 -1.07 -5.14 13.97
CA THR A 26 -2.51 -5.33 13.84
C THR A 26 -2.79 -6.12 12.56
N TRP A 27 -4.01 -6.64 12.41
CA TRP A 27 -4.43 -7.28 11.16
C TRP A 27 -4.42 -6.31 9.96
N GLY A 28 -4.41 -5.01 10.22
CA GLY A 28 -4.17 -3.96 9.22
C GLY A 28 -2.84 -4.13 8.47
N ALA A 29 -1.77 -4.55 9.16
CA ALA A 29 -0.43 -4.70 8.58
C ALA A 29 -0.38 -5.77 7.46
N PHE A 30 -1.25 -6.79 7.52
CA PHE A 30 -1.33 -7.86 6.54
C PHE A 30 -2.31 -7.57 5.40
N THR A 31 -3.33 -6.75 5.68
CA THR A 31 -4.36 -6.41 4.70
C THR A 31 -4.04 -5.17 3.89
N TYR A 32 -3.27 -4.23 4.45
CA TYR A 32 -2.82 -3.04 3.74
C TYR A 32 -1.94 -3.35 2.50
N PRO A 33 -1.00 -4.32 2.53
CA PRO A 33 -0.25 -4.73 1.34
C PRO A 33 -1.10 -5.12 0.13
N PHE A 34 -2.35 -5.58 0.31
CA PHE A 34 -3.25 -5.86 -0.81
C PHE A 34 -3.58 -4.61 -1.63
N THR A 35 -3.53 -3.42 -1.04
CA THR A 35 -3.73 -2.15 -1.76
C THR A 35 -2.66 -1.96 -2.83
N PHE A 36 -1.39 -2.28 -2.53
CA PHE A 36 -0.28 -2.25 -3.48
C PHE A 36 -0.44 -3.30 -4.57
N LEU A 37 -0.83 -4.54 -4.22
CA LEU A 37 -1.11 -5.57 -5.22
C LEU A 37 -2.21 -5.11 -6.21
N VAL A 38 -3.29 -4.50 -5.71
CA VAL A 38 -4.34 -3.94 -6.57
C VAL A 38 -3.79 -2.81 -7.44
N ASN A 39 -2.94 -1.95 -6.88
CA ASN A 39 -2.32 -0.85 -7.60
C ASN A 39 -1.45 -1.38 -8.76
N ASP A 40 -0.59 -2.36 -8.51
CA ASP A 40 0.28 -3.03 -9.48
C ASP A 40 -0.50 -3.67 -10.63
N LEU A 41 -1.54 -4.45 -10.29
CA LEU A 41 -2.40 -5.09 -11.29
C LEU A 41 -3.13 -4.06 -12.15
N THR A 42 -3.62 -2.98 -11.52
CA THR A 42 -4.28 -1.88 -12.22
C THR A 42 -3.30 -1.16 -13.14
N ASN A 43 -2.07 -0.91 -12.70
CA ASN A 43 -1.04 -0.24 -13.48
C ASN A 43 -0.59 -1.07 -14.67
N ARG A 44 -0.46 -2.38 -14.46
CA ARG A 44 -0.16 -3.35 -15.52
C ARG A 44 -1.24 -3.35 -16.60
N ARG A 45 -2.51 -3.43 -16.20
CA ARG A 45 -3.67 -3.65 -17.10
C ARG A 45 -4.20 -2.36 -17.73
N LEU A 46 -4.21 -1.25 -16.99
CA LEU A 46 -4.89 -0.01 -17.37
C LEU A 46 -3.93 1.18 -17.57
N GLY A 47 -2.66 1.02 -17.19
CA GLY A 47 -1.65 2.06 -17.27
C GLY A 47 -1.71 3.09 -16.13
N PRO A 48 -0.71 3.98 -16.03
CA PRO A 48 -0.53 4.88 -14.90
C PRO A 48 -1.68 5.90 -14.74
N ALA A 49 -2.23 6.41 -15.85
CA ALA A 49 -3.26 7.44 -15.79
C ALA A 49 -4.56 6.94 -15.13
N ARG A 50 -5.04 5.75 -15.52
CA ARG A 50 -6.22 5.13 -14.92
C ARG A 50 -5.95 4.67 -13.50
N THR A 51 -4.74 4.18 -13.22
CA THR A 51 -4.35 3.75 -11.87
C THR A 51 -4.38 4.89 -10.87
N ARG A 52 -3.88 6.08 -11.24
CA ARG A 52 -3.99 7.28 -10.37
C ARG A 52 -5.44 7.61 -10.00
N ARG A 53 -6.39 7.45 -10.92
CA ARG A 53 -7.83 7.65 -10.61
C ARG A 53 -8.35 6.64 -9.58
N VAL A 54 -7.92 5.38 -9.69
CA VAL A 54 -8.26 4.33 -8.72
C VAL A 54 -7.66 4.63 -7.35
N VAL A 55 -6.42 5.13 -7.30
CA VAL A 55 -5.78 5.60 -6.07
C VAL A 55 -6.57 6.75 -5.45
N TYR A 56 -6.95 7.76 -6.23
CA TYR A 56 -7.74 8.90 -5.72
C TYR A 56 -9.11 8.49 -5.19
N ALA A 57 -9.80 7.55 -5.84
CA ALA A 57 -11.06 7.00 -5.35
C ALA A 57 -10.87 6.24 -4.01
N GLY A 58 -9.81 5.43 -3.91
CA GLY A 58 -9.43 4.76 -2.67
C GLY A 58 -9.08 5.74 -1.54
N PHE A 59 -8.34 6.80 -1.88
CA PHE A 59 -7.95 7.87 -0.96
C PHE A 59 -9.17 8.63 -0.43
N ALA A 60 -10.12 9.01 -1.30
CA ALA A 60 -11.35 9.66 -0.87
C ALA A 60 -12.11 8.80 0.16
N LEU A 61 -12.21 7.49 -0.07
CA LEU A 61 -12.80 6.58 0.92
C LEU A 61 -11.98 6.51 2.21
N ALA A 62 -10.64 6.43 2.11
CA ALA A 62 -9.77 6.41 3.28
C ALA A 62 -9.95 7.66 4.15
N VAL A 63 -10.09 8.83 3.54
CA VAL A 63 -10.33 10.10 4.23
C VAL A 63 -11.68 10.09 4.94
N VAL A 64 -12.76 9.63 4.28
CA VAL A 64 -14.10 9.53 4.90
C VAL A 64 -14.06 8.59 6.10
N LEU A 65 -13.45 7.41 5.97
CA LEU A 65 -13.34 6.45 7.07
C LEU A 65 -12.47 7.02 8.22
N SER A 66 -11.35 7.64 7.89
CA SER A 66 -10.45 8.23 8.89
C SER A 66 -11.11 9.40 9.63
N ALA A 67 -11.95 10.20 8.97
CA ALA A 67 -12.67 11.30 9.60
C ALA A 67 -13.71 10.84 10.64
N ILE A 68 -14.21 9.61 10.49
CA ILE A 68 -15.22 9.03 11.41
C ILE A 68 -14.55 8.31 12.58
N PHE A 69 -13.45 7.59 12.34
CA PHE A 69 -12.88 6.64 13.30
C PHE A 69 -11.49 7.01 13.84
N ALA A 70 -10.81 8.01 13.27
CA ALA A 70 -9.44 8.36 13.64
C ALA A 70 -9.33 9.79 14.17
N SER A 71 -8.30 10.04 15.00
CA SER A 71 -7.96 11.41 15.41
C SER A 71 -7.45 12.21 14.21
N PRO A 72 -7.60 13.55 14.19
CA PRO A 72 -7.14 14.39 13.07
C PRO A 72 -5.68 14.17 12.71
N ARG A 73 -4.82 13.97 13.71
CA ARG A 73 -3.40 13.69 13.52
C ARG A 73 -3.17 12.37 12.78
N ILE A 74 -3.86 11.30 13.20
CA ILE A 74 -3.73 9.98 12.58
C ILE A 74 -4.33 10.00 11.16
N ALA A 75 -5.45 10.68 10.96
CA ALA A 75 -6.06 10.84 9.64
C ALA A 75 -5.15 11.57 8.64
N LEU A 76 -4.48 12.65 9.08
CA LEU A 76 -3.51 13.37 8.25
C LEU A 76 -2.28 12.51 7.94
N ALA A 77 -1.79 11.75 8.92
CA ALA A 77 -0.66 10.85 8.74
C ALA A 77 -0.98 9.72 7.75
N SER A 78 -2.10 9.01 7.95
CA SER A 78 -2.52 7.89 7.09
C SER A 78 -2.86 8.36 5.68
N GLY A 79 -3.58 9.47 5.55
CA GLY A 79 -3.93 10.03 4.25
C GLY A 79 -2.69 10.43 3.45
N SER A 80 -1.75 11.14 4.08
CA SER A 80 -0.51 11.60 3.45
C SER A 80 0.38 10.43 3.04
N ALA A 81 0.56 9.45 3.93
CA ALA A 81 1.35 8.24 3.67
C ALA A 81 0.75 7.42 2.51
N PHE A 82 -0.56 7.11 2.59
CA PHE A 82 -1.26 6.34 1.55
C PHE A 82 -1.13 7.01 0.18
N LEU A 83 -1.46 8.31 0.09
CA LEU A 83 -1.48 8.99 -1.19
C LEU A 83 -0.07 9.08 -1.80
N ALA A 84 0.93 9.46 -1.01
CA ALA A 84 2.30 9.58 -1.47
C ALA A 84 2.88 8.23 -1.89
N ALA A 85 2.68 7.18 -1.08
CA ALA A 85 3.18 5.84 -1.36
C ALA A 85 2.51 5.22 -2.60
N GLN A 86 1.19 5.31 -2.71
CA GLN A 86 0.47 4.75 -3.87
C GLN A 86 0.84 5.45 -5.17
N LEU A 87 1.04 6.77 -5.16
CA LEU A 87 1.49 7.51 -6.34
C LEU A 87 2.94 7.20 -6.71
N LEU A 88 3.82 7.06 -5.71
CA LEU A 88 5.20 6.63 -5.94
C LEU A 88 5.24 5.22 -6.53
N ASP A 89 4.40 4.32 -6.03
CA ASP A 89 4.28 2.96 -6.52
C ASP A 89 3.88 2.96 -8.00
N VAL A 90 2.85 3.74 -8.36
CA VAL A 90 2.45 3.90 -9.76
C VAL A 90 3.63 4.35 -10.64
N ALA A 91 4.41 5.30 -10.15
CA ALA A 91 5.51 5.92 -10.89
C ALA A 91 6.71 4.96 -11.05
N VAL A 92 7.13 4.28 -9.97
CA VAL A 92 8.24 3.31 -10.00
C VAL A 92 7.86 2.10 -10.84
N PHE A 93 6.67 1.54 -10.61
CA PHE A 93 6.17 0.40 -11.38
C PHE A 93 6.10 0.72 -12.87
N SER A 94 5.54 1.89 -13.24
CA SER A 94 5.42 2.29 -14.64
C SER A 94 6.79 2.45 -15.32
N ARG A 95 7.80 2.96 -14.61
CA ARG A 95 9.17 3.07 -15.14
C ARG A 95 9.80 1.71 -15.40
N LEU A 96 9.53 0.75 -14.52
CA LEU A 96 10.11 -0.59 -14.63
C LEU A 96 9.25 -1.55 -15.46
N ARG A 97 8.06 -1.15 -15.92
CA ARG A 97 7.04 -2.07 -16.48
C ARG A 97 7.54 -2.97 -17.62
N GLN A 98 8.54 -2.54 -18.39
CA GLN A 98 9.10 -3.31 -19.51
C GLN A 98 10.23 -4.28 -19.10
N ARG A 99 10.62 -4.29 -17.82
CA ARG A 99 11.57 -5.25 -17.25
C ARG A 99 10.88 -6.60 -16.98
N ALA A 100 11.63 -7.55 -16.43
CA ALA A 100 11.09 -8.85 -16.03
C ALA A 100 9.83 -8.69 -15.15
N TRP A 101 8.85 -9.57 -15.32
CA TRP A 101 7.50 -9.42 -14.76
C TRP A 101 7.45 -9.16 -13.25
N TRP A 102 8.41 -9.69 -12.49
CA TRP A 102 8.52 -9.58 -11.04
C TRP A 102 9.23 -8.29 -10.58
N MET A 103 10.04 -7.68 -11.44
CA MET A 103 10.87 -6.53 -11.08
C MET A 103 10.04 -5.28 -10.74
N PRO A 104 8.98 -4.94 -11.51
CA PRO A 104 8.14 -3.79 -11.20
C PRO A 104 7.45 -3.88 -9.84
N PRO A 105 6.63 -4.91 -9.52
CA PRO A 105 5.94 -4.99 -8.24
C PRO A 105 6.91 -5.12 -7.05
N LEU A 106 8.04 -5.81 -7.23
CA LEU A 106 9.04 -5.94 -6.16
C LEU A 106 9.67 -4.59 -5.82
N ALA A 107 10.17 -3.88 -6.84
CA ALA A 107 10.86 -2.60 -6.62
C ALA A 107 9.91 -1.48 -6.21
N SER A 108 8.73 -1.39 -6.84
CA SER A 108 7.73 -0.37 -6.47
C SER A 108 7.17 -0.64 -5.08
N GLY A 109 6.83 -1.89 -4.76
CA GLY A 109 6.34 -2.29 -3.44
C GLY A 109 7.36 -2.01 -2.34
N PHE A 110 8.64 -2.33 -2.55
CA PHE A 110 9.70 -2.10 -1.57
C PHE A 110 9.90 -0.61 -1.25
N VAL A 111 10.04 0.23 -2.28
CA VAL A 111 10.31 1.66 -2.11
C VAL A 111 9.08 2.40 -1.59
N SER A 112 7.90 2.08 -2.11
CA SER A 112 6.66 2.75 -1.71
C SER A 112 6.21 2.36 -0.31
N SER A 113 6.42 1.10 0.09
CA SER A 113 6.16 0.67 1.47
C SER A 113 7.09 1.36 2.47
N ALA A 114 8.35 1.62 2.09
CA ALA A 114 9.28 2.37 2.93
C ALA A 114 8.80 3.80 3.13
N LEU A 115 8.39 4.47 2.04
CA LEU A 115 7.84 5.82 2.11
C LEU A 115 6.58 5.88 2.97
N ASP A 116 5.66 4.93 2.78
CA ASP A 116 4.42 4.83 3.57
C ASP A 116 4.72 4.73 5.07
N THR A 117 5.57 3.78 5.47
CA THR A 117 5.92 3.56 6.88
C THR A 117 6.62 4.79 7.47
N VAL A 118 7.60 5.36 6.76
CA VAL A 118 8.34 6.54 7.26
C VAL A 118 7.39 7.72 7.44
N LEU A 119 6.54 8.03 6.45
CA LEU A 119 5.59 9.14 6.55
C LEU A 119 4.55 8.90 7.64
N PHE A 120 3.93 7.71 7.67
CA PHE A 120 2.87 7.41 8.63
C PHE A 120 3.39 7.52 10.06
N PHE A 121 4.43 6.76 10.41
CA PHE A 121 4.90 6.70 11.79
C PHE A 121 5.53 8.02 12.26
N SER A 122 6.22 8.74 11.37
CA SER A 122 6.75 10.07 11.70
C SER A 122 5.62 11.07 11.99
N LEU A 123 4.61 11.16 11.12
CA LEU A 123 3.53 12.13 11.31
C LEU A 123 2.61 11.73 12.48
N ALA A 124 2.31 10.44 12.63
CA ALA A 124 1.43 9.91 13.67
C ALA A 124 2.05 9.97 15.07
N PHE A 125 3.35 9.67 15.21
CA PHE A 125 3.95 9.39 16.51
C PHE A 125 5.25 10.15 16.83
N ALA A 126 5.80 10.97 15.92
CA ALA A 126 6.96 11.79 16.30
C ALA A 126 6.62 12.72 17.47
N GLY A 127 7.51 12.81 18.46
CA GLY A 127 7.33 13.65 19.64
C GLY A 127 6.34 13.13 20.69
N THR A 128 5.81 11.91 20.57
CA THR A 128 4.91 11.33 21.60
C THR A 128 5.65 10.59 22.71
N GLY A 129 6.96 10.35 22.57
CA GLY A 129 7.76 9.55 23.51
C GLY A 129 7.58 8.02 23.35
N LEU A 130 6.68 7.58 22.47
CA LEU A 130 6.43 6.16 22.20
C LEU A 130 7.56 5.53 21.37
N PRO A 131 7.77 4.20 21.46
CA PRO A 131 8.80 3.47 20.69
C PRO A 131 8.39 3.24 19.23
N TRP A 132 7.88 4.28 18.55
CA TRP A 132 7.30 4.18 17.22
C TRP A 132 8.27 3.71 16.13
N ARG A 133 9.59 3.88 16.35
CA ARG A 133 10.64 3.39 15.44
C ARG A 133 10.64 1.86 15.36
N SER A 134 10.44 1.19 16.48
CA SER A 134 10.37 -0.27 16.54
C SER A 134 9.11 -0.79 15.86
N TRP A 135 7.96 -0.14 16.11
CA TRP A 135 6.71 -0.45 15.41
C TRP A 135 6.82 -0.25 13.90
N ALA A 136 7.43 0.86 13.47
CA ALA A 136 7.69 1.15 12.06
C ALA A 136 8.56 0.07 11.41
N LEU A 137 9.61 -0.38 12.10
CA LEU A 137 10.48 -1.44 11.60
C LEU A 137 9.73 -2.77 11.45
N CYS A 138 8.93 -3.16 12.44
CA CYS A 138 8.10 -4.36 12.39
C CYS A 138 7.07 -4.29 11.25
N ASP A 139 6.35 -3.18 11.13
CA ASP A 139 5.38 -2.94 10.06
C ASP A 139 6.05 -3.02 8.67
N TYR A 140 7.19 -2.36 8.50
CA TYR A 140 7.93 -2.40 7.23
C TYR A 140 8.42 -3.80 6.89
N ALA A 141 8.93 -4.55 7.87
CA ALA A 141 9.37 -5.93 7.65
C ALA A 141 8.22 -6.81 7.16
N VAL A 142 7.02 -6.67 7.75
CA VAL A 142 5.82 -7.38 7.29
C VAL A 142 5.44 -6.95 5.86
N LYS A 143 5.48 -5.65 5.55
CA LYS A 143 5.19 -5.16 4.19
C LYS A 143 6.17 -5.73 3.16
N VAL A 144 7.47 -5.74 3.43
CA VAL A 144 8.49 -6.30 2.52
C VAL A 144 8.29 -7.80 2.32
N LEU A 145 8.01 -8.55 3.40
CA LEU A 145 7.66 -9.96 3.29
C LEU A 145 6.43 -10.18 2.40
N MET A 146 5.39 -9.36 2.59
CA MET A 146 4.16 -9.42 1.80
C MET A 146 4.37 -9.06 0.33
N VAL A 147 5.24 -8.10 0.02
CA VAL A 147 5.64 -7.83 -1.38
C VAL A 147 6.21 -9.10 -2.03
N GLY A 148 7.08 -9.83 -1.32
CA GLY A 148 7.63 -11.11 -1.78
C GLY A 148 6.54 -12.18 -1.97
N VAL A 149 5.69 -12.36 -0.97
CA VAL A 149 4.58 -13.34 -1.02
C VAL A 149 3.62 -13.04 -2.18
N PHE A 150 3.31 -11.77 -2.43
CA PHE A 150 2.38 -11.35 -3.47
C PHE A 150 2.92 -11.44 -4.89
N LEU A 151 4.21 -11.72 -5.10
CA LEU A 151 4.74 -12.03 -6.43
C LEU A 151 4.06 -13.26 -7.05
N GLY A 152 3.72 -14.28 -6.25
CA GLY A 152 3.01 -15.47 -6.70
C GLY A 152 1.59 -15.17 -7.21
N PRO A 153 0.70 -14.61 -6.36
CA PRO A 153 -0.62 -14.11 -6.76
C PRO A 153 -0.57 -13.14 -7.94
N TYR A 154 0.38 -12.19 -7.93
CA TYR A 154 0.56 -11.26 -9.03
C TYR A 154 0.86 -12.00 -10.34
N ARG A 155 1.82 -12.94 -10.34
CA ARG A 155 2.16 -13.75 -11.53
C ARG A 155 0.96 -14.51 -12.07
N PHE A 156 0.22 -15.15 -11.18
CA PHE A 156 -0.97 -15.92 -11.49
C PHE A 156 -2.07 -15.05 -12.12
N LEU A 157 -2.27 -13.83 -11.62
CA LEU A 157 -3.29 -12.92 -12.10
C LEU A 157 -2.92 -12.27 -13.44
N ILE A 158 -1.66 -11.84 -13.61
CA ILE A 158 -1.23 -11.26 -14.89
C ILE A 158 -1.27 -12.27 -16.05
N ALA A 159 -1.09 -13.57 -15.77
CA ALA A 159 -1.21 -14.62 -16.78
C ALA A 159 -2.64 -14.75 -17.35
N ARG A 160 -3.65 -14.23 -16.63
CA ARG A 160 -5.07 -14.25 -17.02
C ARG A 160 -5.57 -12.91 -17.53
N MET A 161 -4.72 -11.89 -17.58
CA MET A 161 -5.11 -10.53 -17.94
C MET A 161 -4.47 -10.11 -19.27
N PRO A 162 -5.24 -9.56 -20.21
CA PRO A 162 -4.66 -8.95 -21.41
C PRO A 162 -3.75 -7.78 -21.00
N VAL A 163 -2.56 -7.73 -21.61
CA VAL A 163 -1.55 -6.70 -21.34
C VAL A 163 -2.02 -5.37 -21.92
N TRP A 164 -1.86 -4.28 -21.15
CA TRP A 164 -2.10 -2.93 -21.66
C TRP A 164 -1.25 -2.64 -22.89
N GLN A 165 -1.90 -2.36 -24.01
CA GLN A 165 -1.27 -1.76 -25.19
C GLN A 165 -1.44 -0.24 -25.11
N PRO A 166 -0.35 0.55 -25.19
CA PRO A 166 -0.48 2.00 -25.37
C PRO A 166 -1.32 2.25 -26.61
N ALA A 167 -2.26 3.21 -26.55
CA ALA A 167 -2.91 3.67 -27.77
C ALA A 167 -1.81 4.06 -28.77
N ALA A 168 -1.84 3.47 -29.96
CA ALA A 168 -1.00 3.92 -31.05
C ALA A 168 -1.20 5.43 -31.16
N ARG A 169 -0.11 6.20 -31.09
CA ARG A 169 -0.17 7.64 -31.33
C ARG A 169 -0.60 7.78 -32.78
N ALA A 170 -1.87 8.09 -33.00
CA ALA A 170 -2.41 8.54 -34.29
C ALA A 170 -1.98 9.99 -34.51
#